data_AF-A0A7Y6A8G6-F1
#
_entry.id   AF-A0A7Y6A8G6-F1
#
_cell.length_a   1.000
_cell.length_b   1.000
_cell.length_c   1.000
_cell.angle_alpha   90.00
_cell.angle_beta   90.00
_cell.angle_gamma   90.00
#
_symmetry.space_group_name_H-M   'P 1'
#
loop_
_entity.id
_entity.type
_entity.pdbx_description
1 polymer ?
#
loop_
_entity_poly.entity_id
_entity_poly.type
_entity_poly.pdbx_seq_one_letter_code
_entity_poly.pdbx_strand_id
1 'polypeptide(L)' 'MKEILDAILAGDTPKEAYEALPLPESYRAVTVHKDEEAMFDGLDSREKDP' A
#
# COMPACT_ATOMS: atom_id res chain seq x y z
N MET A 1 1.90 -6.81 -9.92
CA MET A 1 2.56 -6.52 -8.62
C MET A 1 3.58 -7.58 -8.20
N LYS A 2 3.27 -8.89 -8.28
CA LYS A 2 4.22 -9.96 -7.92
C LYS A 2 5.53 -9.89 -8.73
N GLU A 3 5.44 -9.64 -10.04
CA GLU A 3 6.60 -9.54 -10.93
C GLU A 3 7.61 -8.45 -10.50
N ILE A 4 7.12 -7.31 -10.00
CA ILE A 4 7.97 -6.24 -9.47
C ILE A 4 8.68 -6.68 -8.19
N LEU A 5 8.00 -7.43 -7.31
CA LEU A 5 8.63 -7.99 -6.11
C LEU A 5 9.72 -9.02 -6.48
N ASP A 6 9.40 -9.91 -7.40
CA ASP A 6 10.33 -10.96 -7.84
C ASP A 6 11.59 -10.35 -8.49
N ALA A 7 11.43 -9.31 -9.31
CA ALA A 7 12.53 -8.54 -9.89
C ALA A 7 13.44 -7.89 -8.84
N ILE A 8 12.85 -7.33 -7.77
CA ILE A 8 13.62 -6.75 -6.65
C ILE A 8 14.41 -7.84 -5.90
N LEU A 9 13.77 -8.98 -5.62
CA LEU A 9 14.37 -10.05 -4.83
C LEU A 9 15.49 -10.81 -5.56
N ALA A 10 15.52 -10.78 -6.90
CA ALA A 10 16.61 -11.33 -7.69
C ALA A 10 17.96 -10.62 -7.41
N GLY A 11 17.92 -9.33 -7.06
CA GLY A 11 19.09 -8.56 -6.61
C GLY A 11 20.07 -8.12 -7.71
N ASP A 12 19.93 -8.65 -8.92
CA ASP A 12 20.78 -8.36 -10.09
C ASP A 12 19.97 -7.94 -11.33
N THR A 13 18.66 -7.72 -11.18
CA THR A 13 17.79 -7.31 -12.29
C THR A 13 18.30 -6.01 -12.94
N PRO A 14 18.56 -6.01 -14.26
CA PRO A 14 19.04 -4.83 -14.97
C PRO A 14 17.94 -3.78 -15.15
N LYS A 15 18.34 -2.52 -15.36
CA LYS A 15 17.42 -1.37 -15.45
C LYS A 15 16.36 -1.54 -16.53
N GLU A 16 16.75 -2.04 -17.69
CA GLU A 16 15.89 -2.24 -18.85
C GLU A 16 14.79 -3.27 -18.58
N ALA A 17 15.05 -4.25 -17.70
CA ALA A 17 14.06 -5.23 -17.29
C ALA A 17 12.98 -4.60 -16.41
N TYR A 18 13.33 -3.65 -15.52
CA TYR A 18 12.35 -2.90 -14.75
C TYR A 18 11.48 -2.00 -15.64
N GLU A 19 12.07 -1.37 -16.66
CA GLU A 19 11.36 -0.49 -17.60
C GLU A 19 10.31 -1.25 -18.43
N ALA A 20 10.54 -2.54 -18.68
CA ALA A 20 9.60 -3.41 -19.39
C ALA A 20 8.45 -3.95 -18.50
N LEU A 21 8.53 -3.80 -17.17
CA LEU A 21 7.49 -4.32 -16.28
C LEU A 21 6.21 -3.49 -16.39
N PRO A 22 5.03 -4.12 -16.60
CA PRO A 22 3.77 -3.41 -16.62
C PRO A 22 3.44 -2.85 -15.23
N LEU A 23 3.06 -1.58 -15.19
CA LEU A 23 2.59 -0.96 -13.95
C LEU A 23 1.20 -1.52 -13.59
N PRO A 24 0.98 -1.89 -12.31
CA PRO A 24 -0.34 -2.31 -11.88
C PRO A 24 -1.30 -1.11 -11.82
N GLU A 25 -2.55 -1.32 -12.21
CA GLU A 25 -3.59 -0.28 -12.18
C GLU A 25 -3.97 0.15 -10.75
N SER A 26 -3.74 -0.72 -9.77
CA SER A 26 -3.98 -0.45 -8.35
C SER A 26 -2.96 -1.18 -7.47
N TYR A 27 -2.84 -0.72 -6.23
CA TYR A 27 -2.01 -1.36 -5.22
C TYR A 27 -2.75 -1.39 -3.89
N ARG A 28 -2.35 -2.33 -3.04
CA ARG A 28 -2.91 -2.45 -1.69
C ARG A 28 -2.26 -1.40 -0.79
N ALA A 29 -3.09 -0.62 -0.10
CA ALA A 29 -2.69 0.41 0.82
C ALA A 29 -3.49 0.31 2.13
N VAL A 30 -2.93 0.83 3.22
CA VAL A 30 -3.71 1.15 4.43
C VAL A 30 -4.20 2.58 4.25
N THR A 31 -5.52 2.77 4.33
CA THR A 31 -6.19 4.06 4.14
C THR A 31 -7.19 4.28 5.25
N VAL A 32 -7.39 5.55 5.63
CA VAL A 32 -8.58 5.97 6.38
C VAL A 32 -9.58 6.55 5.40
N HIS A 33 -10.87 6.36 5.65
CA HIS A 33 -11.89 6.93 4.78
C HIS A 33 -12.47 8.23 5.36
N LYS A 34 -12.93 9.11 4.48
CA LYS A 34 -13.42 10.43 4.88
C LYS A 34 -14.69 10.35 5.73
N ASP A 35 -15.55 9.39 5.42
CA ASP A 35 -16.80 9.13 6.16
C ASP A 35 -16.55 8.53 7.55
N GLU A 36 -15.32 8.09 7.85
CA GLU A 36 -14.92 7.59 9.16
C GLU A 36 -14.36 8.69 10.07
N GLU A 37 -14.28 9.95 9.63
CA GLU A 37 -13.60 11.03 10.37
C GLU A 37 -14.14 11.27 11.79
N ALA A 38 -15.44 11.02 11.99
CA ALA A 38 -16.14 11.22 13.26
C ALA A 38 -16.45 9.89 14.00
N MET A 39 -15.89 8.76 13.55
CA MET A 39 -16.25 7.42 14.06
C MET A 39 -15.98 7.22 15.57
N PHE A 40 -15.14 8.08 16.16
CA PHE A 40 -14.77 8.02 17.58
C PHE A 40 -15.19 9.26 18.39
N ASP A 41 -16.16 10.03 17.89
CA ASP A 41 -16.68 11.19 18.61
C ASP A 41 -17.35 10.78 19.93
N GLY A 42 -17.05 11.52 21.00
CA GLY A 42 -17.58 11.26 22.34
C GLY A 42 -16.90 10.14 23.12
N LEU A 43 -15.91 9.44 22.55
CA LEU A 43 -15.11 8.43 23.26
C LEU A 43 -13.84 9.03 23.87
N ASP A 44 -13.45 8.55 25.06
CA ASP A 44 -12.14 8.86 25.62
C ASP A 44 -11.05 8.26 24.73
N SER A 45 -9.89 8.93 24.63
CA SER A 45 -8.82 8.50 23.71
C SER A 45 -8.33 7.07 23.94
N ARG A 46 -8.47 6.52 25.15
CA ARG A 46 -8.05 5.15 25.50
C ARG A 46 -9.03 4.09 24.98
N GLU A 47 -10.23 4.50 24.59
CA GLU A 47 -11.31 3.63 24.10
C GLU A 47 -11.38 3.59 22.57
N LYS A 48 -10.63 4.45 21.88
CA LYS A 48 -10.53 4.47 20.41
C LYS A 48 -9.65 3.32 19.92
N ASP A 49 -10.16 2.50 19.01
CA ASP A 49 -9.48 1.30 18.48
C ASP A 49 -9.04 1.53 17.02
N PRO A 50 -7.72 1.61 16.71
CA PRO A 50 -7.20 1.93 15.37
C PRO A 50 -7.41 0.90 14.25
#